data_AF-A0A3N4K381-F1
#
_entry.id   AF-A0A3N4K381-F1
#
_cell.length_a   1.000
_cell.length_b   1.000
_cell.length_c   1.000
_cell.angle_alpha   90.00
_cell.angle_beta   90.00
_cell.angle_gamma   90.00
#
_symmetry.space_group_name_H-M   'P 1'
#
loop_
_entity.id
_entity.type
_entity.pdbx_description
1 polymer ?
#
loop_
_entity_poly.entity_id
_entity_poly.type
_entity_poly.pdbx_seq_one_letter_code
_entity_poly.pdbx_strand_id
1 'polypeptide(L)'
;PTLLVLNLFSVQKTEEVWNTFFANNITISLIPGSCMSLVQPLYISIHHSFKDILKVVTYKAISDFKKKKKNLIHKQEVYYKPDMVCNGFT
;
A
#
# COMPACT_ATOMS: atom_id res chain seq x y z
N PRO A 1 -11.99 18.28 -28.15
CA PRO A 1 -11.81 16.81 -28.08
C PRO A 1 -10.79 16.48 -26.98
N THR A 2 -11.17 15.64 -26.02
CA THR A 2 -10.31 15.25 -24.90
C THR A 2 -9.81 13.83 -25.12
N LEU A 3 -8.50 13.61 -25.03
CA LEU A 3 -7.92 12.27 -25.14
C LEU A 3 -7.87 11.60 -23.76
N LEU A 4 -8.51 10.45 -23.63
CA LEU A 4 -8.46 9.63 -22.43
C LEU A 4 -7.75 8.31 -22.73
N VAL A 5 -6.69 8.03 -21.98
CA VAL A 5 -5.87 6.83 -22.16
C VAL A 5 -6.23 5.81 -21.08
N LEU A 6 -6.91 4.72 -21.46
CA LEU A 6 -7.39 3.70 -20.54
C LEU A 6 -6.79 2.32 -20.85
N ASN A 7 -6.52 1.56 -19.80
CA ASN A 7 -6.40 0.11 -19.92
C ASN A 7 -7.80 -0.48 -19.78
N LEU A 8 -8.28 -1.11 -20.83
CA LEU A 8 -9.68 -1.49 -20.92
C LEU A 8 -9.92 -2.79 -20.14
N PHE A 9 -10.24 -2.66 -18.86
CA PHE A 9 -10.83 -3.75 -18.09
C PHE A 9 -12.26 -4.03 -18.55
N SER A 10 -12.75 -5.25 -18.38
CA SER A 10 -14.06 -5.71 -18.84
C SER A 10 -15.22 -4.79 -18.42
N VAL A 11 -15.11 -4.13 -17.26
CA VAL A 11 -16.14 -3.23 -16.70
C VAL A 11 -16.25 -1.90 -17.47
N GLN A 12 -15.20 -1.46 -18.17
CA GLN A 12 -15.21 -0.22 -18.96
C GLN A 12 -15.77 -0.42 -20.38
N LYS A 13 -16.31 -1.61 -20.68
CA LYS A 13 -16.91 -1.97 -21.98
C LYS A 13 -18.42 -1.79 -22.03
N THR A 14 -19.08 -1.35 -20.95
CA THR A 14 -20.53 -1.20 -20.95
C THR A 14 -20.96 -0.10 -21.91
N GLU A 15 -22.10 -0.31 -22.58
CA GLU A 15 -22.63 0.62 -23.58
C GLU A 15 -22.85 2.02 -22.98
N GLU A 16 -23.33 2.11 -21.75
CA GLU A 16 -23.52 3.38 -21.02
C GLU A 16 -22.22 4.17 -20.86
N VAL A 17 -21.10 3.49 -20.60
CA VAL A 17 -19.79 4.13 -20.46
C VAL A 17 -19.31 4.68 -21.81
N TRP A 18 -19.49 3.92 -22.90
CA TRP A 18 -19.15 4.37 -24.25
C TRP A 18 -20.02 5.54 -24.73
N ASN A 19 -21.33 5.48 -24.46
CA ASN A 19 -22.27 6.55 -24.75
C ASN A 19 -21.89 7.84 -24.01
N THR A 20 -21.46 7.71 -22.76
CA THR A 20 -20.98 8.85 -21.97
C THR A 20 -19.72 9.47 -22.57
N PHE A 21 -18.75 8.66 -23.02
CA PHE A 21 -17.54 9.18 -23.67
C PHE A 21 -17.87 9.92 -24.98
N PHE A 22 -18.76 9.35 -25.79
CA PHE A 22 -19.20 9.96 -27.04
C PHE A 22 -19.92 11.29 -26.81
N ALA A 23 -20.89 11.33 -25.88
CA ALA A 23 -21.64 12.53 -25.53
C ALA A 23 -20.75 13.69 -25.04
N ASN A 24 -19.60 13.37 -24.46
CA ASN A 24 -18.64 14.35 -23.93
C ASN A 24 -17.48 14.65 -24.89
N ASN A 25 -17.52 14.18 -26.14
CA ASN A 25 -16.45 14.38 -27.13
C ASN A 25 -15.07 13.92 -26.62
N ILE A 26 -15.06 12.77 -25.92
CA ILE A 26 -13.87 12.12 -25.39
C ILE A 26 -13.41 11.05 -26.38
N THR A 27 -12.19 11.17 -26.87
CA THR A 27 -11.52 10.15 -27.67
C THR A 27 -10.79 9.19 -26.76
N ILE A 28 -11.04 7.89 -26.91
CA ILE A 28 -10.40 6.86 -26.09
C ILE A 28 -9.19 6.30 -26.83
N SER A 29 -8.03 6.30 -26.16
CA SER A 29 -6.84 5.55 -26.59
C SER A 29 -6.67 4.32 -25.71
N LEU A 30 -6.54 3.16 -26.36
CA LEU A 30 -6.52 1.87 -25.70
C LEU A 30 -5.09 1.38 -25.53
N ILE A 31 -4.72 1.09 -24.28
CA ILE A 31 -3.45 0.42 -23.96
C ILE A 31 -3.73 -1.08 -23.80
N PRO A 32 -2.97 -1.96 -24.46
CA PRO A 32 -3.06 -3.40 -24.22
C PRO A 32 -2.78 -3.73 -22.75
N GLY A 33 -3.54 -4.67 -22.18
CA GLY A 33 -3.51 -4.94 -20.74
C GLY A 33 -2.15 -5.33 -20.14
N SER A 34 -1.21 -5.81 -20.97
CA SER A 34 0.15 -6.16 -20.56
C SER A 34 1.14 -4.97 -20.57
N CYS A 35 0.74 -3.82 -21.08
CA CYS A 35 1.64 -2.69 -21.33
C CYS A 35 1.51 -1.54 -20.31
N MET A 36 0.68 -1.70 -19.27
CA MET A 36 0.42 -0.63 -18.28
C MET A 36 1.70 -0.02 -17.69
N SER A 37 2.66 -0.86 -17.29
CA SER A 37 3.91 -0.42 -16.68
C SER A 37 4.85 0.32 -17.63
N LEU A 38 4.60 0.24 -18.94
CA LEU A 38 5.43 0.85 -19.97
C LEU A 38 4.78 2.08 -20.60
N VAL A 39 3.45 2.12 -20.65
CA VAL A 39 2.73 3.07 -21.50
C VAL A 39 1.79 3.99 -20.71
N GLN A 40 1.39 3.64 -19.48
CA GLN A 40 0.57 4.54 -18.66
C GLN A 40 1.43 5.51 -17.83
N PRO A 41 1.36 6.83 -18.10
CA PRO A 41 2.12 7.82 -17.33
C PRO A 41 1.76 7.82 -15.85
N LEU A 42 0.48 7.56 -15.53
CA LEU A 42 -0.02 7.44 -14.16
C LEU A 42 0.64 6.27 -13.41
N TYR A 43 0.83 5.13 -14.09
CA TYR A 43 1.43 3.97 -13.47
C TYR A 43 2.93 4.18 -13.21
N ILE A 44 3.66 4.72 -14.19
CA ILE A 44 5.09 4.96 -14.09
C ILE A 44 5.39 6.03 -13.04
N SER A 45 4.67 7.16 -13.09
CA SER A 45 5.05 8.34 -12.31
C SER A 45 4.47 8.30 -10.90
N ILE A 46 3.20 7.91 -10.76
CA ILE A 46 2.46 8.04 -9.50
C ILE A 46 2.39 6.70 -8.80
N HIS A 47 1.97 5.63 -9.48
CA HIS A 47 1.78 4.34 -8.83
C HIS A 47 3.10 3.75 -8.30
N HIS A 48 4.20 3.87 -9.05
CA HIS A 48 5.52 3.44 -8.59
C HIS A 48 5.98 4.20 -7.34
N SER A 49 6.01 5.54 -7.42
CA SER A 49 6.42 6.42 -6.32
C SER A 49 5.56 6.21 -5.07
N PHE A 50 4.24 6.08 -5.26
CA PHE A 50 3.30 5.83 -4.17
C PHE A 50 3.53 4.47 -3.50
N LYS A 51 3.80 3.42 -4.27
CA LYS A 51 4.11 2.09 -3.74
C LYS A 51 5.38 2.10 -2.89
N ASP A 52 6.39 2.86 -3.28
CA ASP A 52 7.63 2.96 -2.51
C ASP A 52 7.44 3.75 -1.21
N ILE A 53 6.67 4.83 -1.23
CA ILE A 53 6.28 5.54 0.00
C ILE A 53 5.53 4.60 0.95
N LEU A 54 4.56 3.83 0.44
CA LEU A 54 3.80 2.88 1.24
C LEU A 54 4.70 1.80 1.87
N LYS A 55 5.69 1.28 1.13
CA LYS A 55 6.66 0.34 1.70
C LYS A 55 7.39 0.96 2.89
N VAL A 56 7.93 2.17 2.73
CA VAL A 56 8.66 2.86 3.80
C VAL A 56 7.79 3.06 5.04
N VAL A 57 6.56 3.54 4.85
CA VAL A 57 5.59 3.72 5.95
C VAL A 57 5.29 2.39 6.64
N THR A 58 5.06 1.34 5.87
CA THR A 58 4.76 0.00 6.39
C THR A 58 5.95 -0.58 7.16
N TYR A 59 7.16 -0.48 6.63
CA TYR A 59 8.38 -0.93 7.31
C TYR A 59 8.61 -0.18 8.62
N LYS A 60 8.38 1.13 8.64
CA LYS A 60 8.48 1.93 9.86
C LYS A 60 7.47 1.47 10.91
N ALA A 61 6.20 1.31 10.53
CA ALA A 61 5.15 0.84 11.42
C ALA A 61 5.47 -0.55 12.01
N ILE A 62 5.97 -1.48 11.19
CA ILE A 62 6.39 -2.82 11.65
C ILE A 62 7.57 -2.72 12.61
N SER A 63 8.55 -1.86 12.32
CA SER A 63 9.72 -1.65 13.17
C SER A 63 9.33 -1.09 14.54
N ASP A 64 8.47 -0.06 14.55
CA ASP A 64 7.96 0.56 15.77
C ASP A 64 7.16 -0.43 16.61
N PHE A 65 6.33 -1.25 15.96
CA PHE A 65 5.59 -2.32 16.63
C PHE A 65 6.52 -3.36 17.27
N LYS A 66 7.56 -3.80 16.54
CA LYS A 66 8.58 -4.72 17.07
C LYS A 66 9.32 -4.13 18.26
N LYS A 67 9.69 -2.85 18.20
CA LYS A 67 10.36 -2.14 19.31
C LYS A 67 9.46 -2.06 20.54
N LYS A 68 8.18 -1.71 20.36
CA LYS A 68 7.19 -1.67 21.45
C LYS A 68 7.00 -3.04 22.08
N LYS A 69 6.90 -4.11 21.28
CA LYS A 69 6.80 -5.49 21.76
C LYS A 69 8.03 -5.91 22.59
N LYS A 70 9.25 -5.63 22.12
CA LYS A 70 10.48 -5.92 22.88
C LYS A 70 10.52 -5.20 24.23
N ASN A 71 10.12 -3.92 24.27
CA ASN A 71 10.09 -3.15 25.52
C ASN A 71 9.08 -3.70 26.52
N LEU A 72 7.93 -4.20 26.06
CA LEU A 72 6.94 -4.86 26.92
C LEU A 72 7.47 -6.17 27.49
N ILE A 73 8.12 -7.01 26.66
CA ILE A 73 8.74 -8.26 27.11
C ILE A 73 9.84 -7.98 28.13
N HIS A 74 10.72 -7.00 27.86
CA HIS A 74 11.78 -6.62 28.79
C HIS A 74 11.23 -6.10 30.12
N LYS A 75 10.18 -5.26 30.09
CA LYS A 75 9.48 -4.85 31.32
C LYS A 75 8.90 -6.04 32.07
N GLN A 76 8.33 -7.01 31.36
CA GLN A 76 7.80 -8.23 31.97
C GLN A 76 8.93 -9.04 32.64
N GLU A 77 10.06 -9.26 31.98
CA GLU A 77 11.23 -9.93 32.58
C GLU A 77 11.80 -9.21 33.80
N VAL A 78 11.79 -7.87 33.82
CA VAL A 78 12.21 -7.07 34.98
C VAL A 78 11.20 -7.18 36.12
N TYR A 79 9.89 -7.19 35.83
CA TYR A 79 8.85 -7.38 36.85
C TYR A 79 8.78 -8.82 37.39
N TYR A 80 9.14 -9.81 36.58
CA TYR A 80 9.16 -11.25 36.94
C TYR A 80 10.55 -11.76 37.36
N LYS A 81 11.55 -10.88 37.52
CA LYS A 81 12.68 -11.10 38.42
C LYS A 81 12.35 -10.45 39.78
N PRO A 82 11.49 -11.05 40.62
CA PRO A 82 11.56 -10.74 42.03
C PRO A 82 12.95 -11.18 42.49
N ASP A 83 13.55 -10.39 43.37
CA ASP A 83 14.78 -10.72 44.07
C ASP A 83 14.83 -12.21 44.38
N MET A 84 15.97 -12.84 44.09
CA MET A 84 16.32 -14.11 44.69
C MET A 84 15.93 -14.00 46.17
N VAL A 85 14.98 -14.83 46.59
CA VAL A 85 14.58 -15.01 47.98
C VAL A 85 15.79 -15.59 48.70
N CYS A 86 16.78 -14.75 48.96
CA CYS A 86 17.78 -14.95 49.98
C CYS A 86 17.17 -14.38 51.25
N ASN A 87 16.40 -15.21 51.95
CA ASN A 87 16.29 -15.14 53.40
C ASN A 87 16.22 -16.58 53.89
N GLY A 88 17.39 -17.21 53.90
CA GLY A 88 17.68 -18.15 54.97
C GLY A 88 17.69 -17.36 56.26
N PHE A 89 16.71 -17.62 57.12
CA PHE A 89 16.82 -17.39 58.55
C PHE A 89 16.26 -18.64 59.22
N THR A 90 17.22 -19.42 59.75
CA THR A 90 17.17 -20.35 60.90
C THR A 90 15.90 -21.15 61.14
#